data_AF-A8RD34-F1
#
_entry.id   AF-A8RD34-F1
#
_cell.length_a   1.000
_cell.length_b   1.000
_cell.length_c   1.000
_cell.angle_alpha   90.00
_cell.angle_beta   90.00
_cell.angle_gamma   90.00
#
_symmetry.space_group_name_H-M   'P 1'
#
loop_
_entity.id
_entity.type
_entity.pdbx_description
1 polymer ?
#
loop_
_entity_poly.entity_id
_entity_poly.type
_entity_poly.pdbx_seq_one_letter_code
_entity_poly.pdbx_strand_id
1 'polypeptide(L)'
;MLCVKGRKQFIGIWYMQWRYHCDLVKGEKDMIIQVEPQKLEQGALRIEQQSSLYEKSYQRLLQNVEAMQKGWQGKDNQAFTAQIEGFRKDFIQMHDLMLEYAAFLRLGANLYRKTQEERTMQARRLAN
;
A
#
# COMPACT_ATOMS: atom_id res chain seq x y z
N MET A 1 -10.46 -13.52 -35.81
CA MET A 1 -10.31 -12.87 -37.13
C MET A 1 -9.49 -11.60 -36.93
N LEU A 2 -8.29 -11.55 -37.52
CA LEU A 2 -7.24 -10.58 -37.23
C LEU A 2 -7.65 -9.15 -37.64
N CYS A 3 -7.42 -8.18 -36.75
CA CYS A 3 -7.46 -6.75 -37.08
C CYS A 3 -6.18 -6.40 -37.87
N VAL A 4 -6.15 -6.77 -39.15
CA VAL A 4 -5.00 -6.55 -40.03
C VAL A 4 -4.99 -5.07 -40.43
N LYS A 5 -3.92 -4.37 -40.05
CA LYS A 5 -3.59 -3.01 -40.49
C LYS A 5 -3.43 -3.00 -42.02
N GLY A 6 -4.49 -2.64 -42.75
CA GLY A 6 -4.52 -2.65 -44.21
C GLY A 6 -5.18 -1.40 -44.79
N ARG A 7 -4.33 -0.49 -45.31
CA ARG A 7 -4.54 0.59 -46.31
C ARG A 7 -5.95 1.15 -46.55
N LYS A 8 -6.07 2.45 -46.22
CA LYS A 8 -6.71 3.57 -46.93
C LYS A 8 -7.57 3.21 -48.16
N GLN A 9 -8.91 3.32 -48.02
CA GLN A 9 -9.85 3.96 -48.98
C GLN A 9 -11.29 3.56 -48.66
N PHE A 10 -11.90 4.14 -47.62
CA PHE A 10 -13.37 4.18 -47.53
C PHE A 10 -13.78 5.51 -46.88
N ILE A 11 -14.44 6.36 -47.64
CA ILE A 11 -15.00 7.65 -47.22
C ILE A 11 -16.50 7.41 -47.03
N GLY A 12 -17.03 7.72 -45.85
CA GLY A 12 -18.47 7.67 -45.55
C GLY A 12 -18.84 6.86 -44.31
N ILE A 13 -20.12 6.96 -43.93
CA ILE A 13 -20.79 6.47 -42.69
C ILE A 13 -20.36 5.05 -42.26
N TRP A 14 -19.96 4.20 -43.21
CA TRP A 14 -19.38 2.88 -42.99
C TRP A 14 -18.10 2.88 -42.14
N TYR A 15 -17.26 3.91 -42.22
CA TYR A 15 -16.04 4.05 -41.41
C TYR A 15 -16.37 4.33 -39.93
N MET A 16 -17.47 5.05 -39.67
CA MET A 16 -17.97 5.28 -38.31
C MET A 16 -18.51 3.97 -37.71
N GLN A 17 -19.33 3.22 -38.46
CA GLN A 17 -19.87 1.93 -38.02
C GLN A 17 -18.76 0.90 -37.67
N TRP A 18 -17.71 0.82 -38.48
CA TRP A 18 -16.55 -0.05 -38.22
C TRP A 18 -15.73 0.41 -37.01
N ARG A 19 -15.55 1.72 -36.82
CA ARG A 19 -14.83 2.27 -35.67
C ARG A 19 -15.58 1.99 -34.36
N TYR A 20 -16.90 2.14 -34.33
CA TYR A 20 -17.72 1.77 -33.17
C TYR A 20 -17.64 0.28 -32.85
N HIS A 21 -17.61 -0.59 -33.86
CA HIS A 21 -17.51 -2.04 -33.63
C HIS A 21 -16.12 -2.46 -33.10
N CYS A 22 -15.03 -1.85 -33.59
CA CYS A 22 -13.69 -2.05 -33.01
C CYS A 22 -13.51 -1.44 -31.62
N ASP A 23 -14.11 -0.28 -31.34
CA ASP A 23 -14.07 0.34 -30.02
C ASP A 23 -14.94 -0.42 -29.00
N LEU A 24 -16.01 -1.10 -29.44
CA LEU A 24 -16.80 -2.02 -28.61
C LEU A 24 -16.04 -3.30 -28.24
N VAL A 25 -15.23 -3.85 -29.15
CA VAL A 25 -14.34 -4.99 -28.84
C VAL A 25 -13.17 -4.56 -27.95
N LYS A 26 -12.68 -3.30 -28.07
CA LYS A 26 -11.74 -2.70 -27.10
C LYS A 26 -12.38 -2.29 -25.77
N GLY A 27 -13.70 -2.31 -25.70
CA GLY A 27 -14.51 -2.08 -24.50
C GLY A 27 -14.56 -3.28 -23.57
N GLU A 28 -13.97 -4.41 -23.95
CA GLU A 28 -13.43 -5.38 -23.00
C GLU A 28 -12.25 -4.68 -22.30
N LYS A 29 -12.62 -3.86 -21.33
CA LYS A 29 -11.72 -3.26 -20.36
C LYS A 29 -11.09 -4.44 -19.66
N ASP A 30 -9.98 -4.93 -20.23
CA ASP A 30 -9.03 -5.77 -19.54
C ASP A 30 -8.99 -5.22 -18.13
N MET A 31 -9.30 -6.07 -17.17
CA MET A 31 -9.24 -5.72 -15.77
C MET A 31 -7.76 -5.49 -15.45
N ILE A 32 -7.23 -4.35 -15.89
CA ILE A 32 -5.90 -3.89 -15.57
C ILE A 32 -6.01 -3.43 -14.13
N ILE A 33 -5.82 -4.40 -13.24
CA ILE A 33 -5.61 -4.14 -11.83
C ILE A 33 -4.27 -3.41 -11.75
N GLN A 34 -4.30 -2.08 -11.88
CA GLN A 34 -3.16 -1.16 -11.82
C GLN A 34 -2.63 -0.98 -10.39
N VAL A 35 -2.77 -2.00 -9.53
CA VAL A 35 -2.10 -2.01 -8.23
C VAL A 35 -0.82 -2.79 -8.43
N GLU A 36 0.29 -2.08 -8.59
CA GLU A 36 1.63 -2.68 -8.61
C GLU A 36 1.94 -3.23 -7.21
N PRO A 37 2.03 -4.57 -7.02
CA PRO A 37 2.34 -5.15 -5.72
C PRO A 37 3.64 -4.61 -5.12
N GLN A 38 4.59 -4.22 -5.98
CA GLN A 38 5.86 -3.61 -5.60
C GLN A 38 5.67 -2.27 -4.87
N LYS A 39 4.70 -1.44 -5.28
CA LYS A 39 4.43 -0.17 -4.60
C LYS A 39 3.85 -0.37 -3.21
N LEU A 40 3.02 -1.41 -3.03
CA LEU A 40 2.48 -1.80 -1.72
C LEU A 40 3.58 -2.32 -0.80
N GLU A 41 4.48 -3.18 -1.32
CA GLU A 41 5.63 -3.69 -0.58
C GLU A 41 6.60 -2.57 -0.16
N GLN A 42 6.87 -1.61 -1.05
CA GLN A 42 7.67 -0.42 -0.74
C GLN A 42 6.99 0.46 0.31
N GLY A 43 5.66 0.62 0.23
CA GLY A 43 4.87 1.33 1.24
C GLY A 43 4.98 0.66 2.61
N ALA A 44 4.79 -0.66 2.68
CA ALA A 44 4.93 -1.44 3.91
C ALA A 44 6.34 -1.29 4.52
N LEU A 45 7.40 -1.39 3.70
CA LEU A 45 8.78 -1.23 4.15
C LEU A 45 9.03 0.15 4.76
N ARG A 46 8.53 1.22 4.12
CA ARG A 46 8.68 2.59 4.66
C ARG A 46 7.99 2.74 6.01
N ILE A 47 6.83 2.11 6.18
CA ILE A 47 6.07 2.17 7.43
C ILE A 47 6.82 1.43 8.54
N GLU A 48 7.41 0.27 8.27
CA GLU A 48 8.26 -0.45 9.24
C GLU A 48 9.52 0.32 9.62
N GLN A 49 10.15 1.00 8.65
CA GLN A 49 11.28 1.87 8.95
C GLN A 49 10.86 3.02 9.86
N GLN A 50 9.72 3.64 9.56
CA GLN A 50 9.19 4.74 10.35
C GLN A 50 8.73 4.27 11.74
N SER A 51 8.17 3.07 11.87
CA SER A 51 7.76 2.50 13.16
C SER A 51 8.99 2.23 14.04
N SER A 52 10.08 1.71 13.47
CA SER A 52 11.33 1.52 14.22
C SER A 52 11.94 2.85 14.69
N LEU A 53 11.89 3.90 13.85
CA LEU A 53 12.35 5.24 14.25
C LEU A 53 11.46 5.85 15.33
N TYR A 54 10.15 5.65 15.23
CA TYR A 54 9.18 6.09 16.21
C TYR A 54 9.41 5.38 17.56
N GLU A 55 9.66 4.08 17.54
CA GLU A 55 9.97 3.28 18.73
C GLU A 55 11.19 3.82 19.47
N LYS A 56 12.30 4.00 18.74
CA LYS A 56 13.54 4.56 19.30
C LYS A 56 13.32 5.95 19.89
N SER A 57 12.51 6.77 19.22
CA SER A 57 12.21 8.13 19.67
C SER A 57 11.48 8.15 21.01
N TYR A 58 10.40 7.36 21.16
CA TYR A 58 9.66 7.37 22.43
C TYR A 58 10.43 6.66 23.55
N GLN A 59 11.21 5.61 23.25
CA GLN A 59 12.06 4.96 24.25
C GLN A 59 13.10 5.93 24.80
N ARG A 60 13.73 6.73 23.91
CA ARG A 60 14.67 7.78 24.32
C ARG A 60 14.00 8.87 25.15
N LEU A 61 12.78 9.27 24.80
CA LEU A 61 12.00 10.22 25.60
C LEU A 61 11.80 9.70 27.03
N LEU A 62 11.34 8.46 27.18
CA LEU A 62 11.08 7.85 28.48
C LEU A 62 12.37 7.70 29.30
N GLN A 63 13.48 7.30 28.67
CA GLN A 63 14.80 7.27 29.33
C GLN A 63 15.24 8.65 29.84
N ASN A 64 15.03 9.71 29.05
CA ASN A 64 15.35 11.07 29.46
C ASN A 64 14.49 11.52 30.65
N VAL A 65 13.21 11.14 30.67
CA VAL A 65 12.30 11.43 31.78
C VAL A 65 12.74 10.69 33.06
N GLU A 66 13.09 9.41 32.96
CA GLU A 66 13.64 8.64 34.09
C GLU A 66 14.95 9.25 34.62
N ALA A 67 15.83 9.75 33.73
CA ALA A 67 17.05 10.43 34.13
C ALA A 67 16.77 11.76 34.85
N MET A 68 15.80 12.54 34.34
CA MET A 68 15.35 13.79 34.97
C MET A 68 14.73 13.53 36.35
N GLN A 69 13.97 12.44 36.51
CA GLN A 69 13.41 11.99 37.79
C GLN A 69 14.47 11.80 38.88
N LYS A 70 15.65 11.29 38.51
CA LYS A 70 16.75 11.06 39.46
C LYS A 70 17.43 12.36 39.91
N GLY A 71 17.53 13.34 39.02
CA GLY A 71 18.26 14.60 39.28
C GLY A 71 17.41 15.73 39.88
N TRP A 72 16.10 15.73 39.63
CA TRP A 72 15.19 16.78 40.09
C TRP A 72 14.04 16.19 40.90
N GLN A 73 14.18 16.12 42.22
CA GLN A 73 13.11 15.62 43.08
C GLN A 73 12.20 16.77 43.50
N GLY A 74 10.92 16.73 43.11
CA GLY A 74 9.93 17.75 43.45
C GLY A 74 8.54 17.40 42.93
N LYS A 75 7.50 18.00 43.51
CA LYS A 75 6.09 17.77 43.16
C LYS A 75 5.82 18.02 41.67
N ASP A 76 6.45 19.05 41.10
CA ASP A 76 6.28 19.43 39.70
C ASP A 76 6.88 18.37 38.77
N ASN A 77 8.09 17.90 39.06
CA ASN A 77 8.74 16.87 38.27
C ASN A 77 7.98 15.53 38.32
N GLN A 78 7.43 15.18 39.49
CA GLN A 78 6.56 14.00 39.62
C GLN A 78 5.29 14.12 38.76
N ALA A 79 4.68 15.31 38.70
CA ALA A 79 3.52 15.55 37.86
C ALA A 79 3.86 15.41 36.36
N PHE A 80 4.98 15.99 35.91
CA PHE A 80 5.42 15.85 34.51
C PHE A 80 5.77 14.40 34.15
N THR A 81 6.50 13.71 35.02
CA THR A 81 6.88 12.31 34.80
C THR A 81 5.65 11.41 34.72
N ALA A 82 4.69 11.57 35.63
CA ALA A 82 3.46 10.78 35.63
C ALA A 82 2.61 10.99 34.36
N GLN A 83 2.54 12.22 33.85
CA GLN A 83 1.83 12.50 32.60
C GLN A 83 2.51 11.84 31.40
N ILE A 84 3.85 11.93 31.29
CA ILE A 84 4.58 11.33 30.17
C ILE A 84 4.52 9.80 30.22
N GLU A 85 4.64 9.21 31.41
CA GLU A 85 4.45 7.76 31.61
C GLU A 85 3.03 7.31 31.27
N GLY A 86 2.02 8.16 31.49
CA GLY A 86 0.64 7.92 31.07
C GLY A 86 0.50 7.66 29.57
N PHE A 87 1.31 8.34 28.75
CA PHE A 87 1.31 8.15 27.28
C PHE A 87 2.07 6.91 26.81
N ARG A 88 2.79 6.19 27.69
CA ARG A 88 3.57 4.99 27.31
C ARG A 88 2.72 3.97 26.57
N LYS A 89 1.49 3.76 27.02
CA LYS A 89 0.56 2.83 26.37
C LYS A 89 0.19 3.28 24.96
N ASP A 90 -0.06 4.56 24.78
CA ASP A 90 -0.45 5.13 23.49
C ASP A 90 0.70 5.06 22.48
N PHE A 91 1.95 5.25 22.94
CA PHE A 91 3.13 5.07 22.09
C PHE A 91 3.25 3.63 21.58
N ILE A 92 3.05 2.64 22.46
CA ILE A 92 3.08 1.23 22.07
C ILE A 92 1.94 0.92 21.09
N GLN A 93 0.73 1.38 21.39
CA GLN A 93 -0.43 1.16 20.52
C GLN A 93 -0.24 1.76 19.12
N MET A 94 0.31 2.96 19.02
CA MET A 94 0.64 3.59 17.74
C MET A 94 1.67 2.79 16.95
N HIS A 95 2.73 2.30 17.62
CA HIS A 95 3.74 1.47 16.99
C HIS A 95 3.13 0.17 16.43
N ASP A 96 2.30 -0.50 17.23
CA ASP A 96 1.65 -1.75 16.85
C ASP A 96 0.69 -1.54 15.68
N LEU A 97 -0.09 -0.45 15.71
CA LEU A 97 -0.97 -0.08 14.60
C LEU A 97 -0.21 0.15 13.29
N MET A 98 0.98 0.75 13.34
CA MET A 98 1.82 0.92 12.15
C MET A 98 2.28 -0.43 11.59
N LEU A 99 2.64 -1.39 12.46
CA LEU A 99 3.04 -2.73 12.04
C LEU A 99 1.86 -3.53 11.45
N GLU A 100 0.70 -3.46 12.08
CA GLU A 100 -0.53 -4.08 11.57
C GLU A 100 -0.88 -3.56 10.17
N TYR A 101 -0.75 -2.25 9.96
CA TYR A 101 -1.01 -1.66 8.66
C TYR A 101 0.04 -2.05 7.61
N ALA A 102 1.33 -2.13 7.98
CA ALA A 102 2.36 -2.67 7.10
C ALA A 102 2.08 -4.12 6.70
N ALA A 103 1.63 -4.95 7.65
CA ALA A 103 1.22 -6.34 7.39
C ALA A 103 0.01 -6.41 6.44
N PHE A 104 -0.98 -5.53 6.63
CA PHE A 104 -2.13 -5.41 5.73
C PHE A 104 -1.71 -5.08 4.29
N LEU A 105 -0.78 -4.14 4.09
CA LEU A 105 -0.28 -3.80 2.76
C LEU A 105 0.44 -4.97 2.08
N ARG A 106 1.23 -5.75 2.84
CA ARG A 106 1.87 -6.97 2.33
C ARG A 106 0.86 -8.05 1.97
N LEU A 107 -0.16 -8.24 2.80
CA LEU A 107 -1.25 -9.17 2.51
C LEU A 107 -1.93 -8.79 1.18
N GLY A 108 -2.26 -7.51 1.00
CA GLY A 108 -2.83 -7.00 -0.25
C GLY A 108 -1.93 -7.27 -1.46
N ALA A 109 -0.62 -6.99 -1.36
CA ALA A 109 0.35 -7.26 -2.41
C ALA A 109 0.37 -8.75 -2.82
N ASN A 110 0.34 -9.65 -1.83
CA ASN A 110 0.32 -11.09 -2.07
C ASN A 110 -0.98 -11.56 -2.75
N LEU A 111 -2.14 -11.05 -2.32
CA LEU A 111 -3.42 -11.37 -2.97
C LEU A 111 -3.42 -10.93 -4.43
N TYR A 112 -2.88 -9.75 -4.74
CA TYR A 112 -2.78 -9.26 -6.12
C TYR A 112 -1.89 -10.16 -6.98
N ARG A 113 -0.72 -10.58 -6.47
CA ARG A 113 0.19 -11.51 -7.18
C ARG A 113 -0.51 -12.84 -7.49
N LYS A 114 -1.17 -13.46 -6.50
CA LYS A 114 -1.92 -14.71 -6.68
C LYS A 114 -3.02 -14.59 -7.74
N THR A 115 -3.79 -13.51 -7.68
CA THR A 115 -4.88 -13.25 -8.64
C THR A 115 -4.36 -13.06 -10.07
N GLN A 116 -3.18 -12.44 -10.23
CA GLN A 116 -2.54 -12.30 -11.54
C GLN A 116 -2.04 -13.66 -12.06
N GLU A 117 -1.38 -14.45 -11.22
CA GLU A 117 -0.92 -15.79 -11.56
C GLU A 117 -2.08 -16.70 -12.00
N GLU A 118 -3.17 -16.74 -11.23
CA GLU A 118 -4.38 -17.50 -11.56
C GLU A 118 -4.97 -17.11 -12.93
N ARG A 119 -5.08 -15.81 -13.19
CA ARG A 119 -5.56 -15.31 -14.49
C ARG A 119 -4.62 -15.67 -15.63
N THR A 120 -3.30 -15.58 -15.44
CA THR A 120 -2.34 -16.00 -16.48
C THR A 120 -2.38 -17.50 -16.74
N MET A 121 -2.58 -18.33 -15.72
CA MET A 121 -2.75 -19.78 -15.88
C MET A 121 -4.03 -20.11 -16.64
N GLN A 122 -5.14 -19.43 -16.33
CA GLN A 122 -6.39 -19.59 -17.07
C GLN A 122 -6.24 -19.15 -18.53
N ALA A 123 -5.59 -18.01 -18.79
CA ALA A 123 -5.32 -17.55 -20.14
C ALA A 123 -4.46 -18.55 -20.95
N ARG A 124 -3.43 -19.15 -20.33
CA ARG A 124 -2.63 -20.22 -20.96
C ARG A 124 -3.46 -21.44 -21.34
N ARG A 125 -4.50 -21.77 -20.57
CA ARG A 125 -5.42 -22.88 -20.89
C ARG A 125 -6.36 -22.57 -22.07
N LEU A 126 -6.51 -21.30 -22.44
CA LEU A 126 -7.39 -20.86 -23.53
C LEU A 126 -6.65 -20.67 -24.86
N ALA A 127 -5.31 -20.65 -24.86
CA ALA A 127 -4.52 -20.57 -26.08
C ALA A 127 -4.49 -21.93 -26.80
N ASN A 128 -5.34 -22.06 -27.83
CA ASN A 128 -5.24 -23.06 -28.89
C ASN A 128 -4.34 -22.57 -30.02
#